data_AF-A0A5E4HL46-F1
#
_entry.id   AF-A0A5E4HL46-F1
#
_cell.length_a   1.000
_cell.length_b   1.000
_cell.length_c   1.000
_cell.angle_alpha   90.00
_cell.angle_beta   90.00
_cell.angle_gamma   90.00
#
_symmetry.space_group_name_H-M   'P 1'
#
loop_
_entity.id
_entity.type
_entity.pdbx_description
1 polymer ?
#
loop_
_entity_poly.entity_id
_entity_poly.type
_entity_poly.pdbx_seq_one_letter_code
_entity_poly.pdbx_strand_id
1 'polypeptide(L)'
;MPIRFSNFSLSKLDISRLALICRTAVRRLRRRTRQQTLRFSLIATTRIRHWRVWLYVKVSKARLFAWALVPTLLVLAIGGTVFRHRFQWQTASETLANKGILSQLEIAVGAAMLGVIGIVFSLSIFSIQQVSERGTTLTLREYARDWVFQVVYWTLALFASLAMLSSLRKNESGLFRACLTFGILGGSFLILKVYFDRTMKFLDPHFTIAKVAKRAEKQLKQIQRLEHVVQSEIRHQRSRRRR
;
A
#
# COMPACT_ATOMS: atom_id res chain seq x y z
N MET A 1 89.24 51.72 3.88
CA MET A 1 87.87 51.85 4.42
C MET A 1 86.90 51.18 3.44
N PRO A 2 86.11 50.19 3.88
CA PRO A 2 85.28 49.36 2.99
C PRO A 2 83.87 49.94 2.80
N ILE A 3 83.34 49.83 1.58
CA ILE A 3 81.95 50.15 1.22
C ILE A 3 81.08 48.93 1.56
N ARG A 4 80.07 49.14 2.41
CA ARG A 4 79.18 48.13 2.96
C ARG A 4 78.09 47.78 1.93
N PHE A 5 78.03 46.52 1.51
CA PHE A 5 76.93 45.98 0.70
C PHE A 5 75.60 46.12 1.44
N SER A 6 74.73 46.99 0.96
CA SER A 6 73.29 46.98 1.24
C SER A 6 72.60 46.65 -0.07
N ASN A 7 72.05 45.45 -0.20
CA ASN A 7 71.02 45.05 -1.19
C ASN A 7 70.86 43.52 -1.18
N PHE A 8 70.24 42.93 -0.15
CA PHE A 8 69.82 41.52 -0.24
C PHE A 8 68.66 41.12 0.70
N SER A 9 67.76 42.05 1.05
CA SER A 9 66.65 41.76 1.99
C SER A 9 65.24 41.93 1.42
N LEU A 10 65.06 42.54 0.24
CA LEU A 10 63.73 42.84 -0.31
C LEU A 10 63.09 41.69 -1.12
N SER A 11 63.85 40.75 -1.70
CA SER A 11 63.29 39.73 -2.60
C SER A 11 62.63 38.53 -1.89
N LYS A 12 63.06 38.17 -0.66
CA LYS A 12 62.53 37.00 0.07
C LYS A 12 61.16 37.26 0.73
N LEU A 13 60.83 38.51 1.05
CA LEU A 13 59.56 38.86 1.70
C LEU A 13 58.38 38.81 0.73
N ASP A 14 58.57 39.20 -0.54
CA ASP A 14 57.50 39.19 -1.55
C ASP A 14 57.16 37.78 -2.03
N ILE A 15 58.16 36.92 -2.21
CA ILE A 15 57.96 35.51 -2.60
C ILE A 15 57.12 34.76 -1.54
N SER A 16 57.37 35.05 -0.26
CA SER A 16 56.67 34.43 0.87
C SER A 16 55.19 34.86 0.93
N ARG A 17 54.89 36.13 0.63
CA ARG A 17 53.52 36.65 0.57
C ARG A 17 52.75 36.09 -0.63
N LEU A 18 53.39 36.01 -1.80
CA LEU A 18 52.82 35.37 -2.99
C LEU A 18 52.50 33.88 -2.76
N ALA A 19 53.39 33.15 -2.09
CA ALA A 19 53.15 31.75 -1.74
C ALA A 19 51.96 31.58 -0.77
N LEU A 20 51.77 32.52 0.16
CA LEU A 20 50.65 32.50 1.11
C LEU A 20 49.30 32.80 0.41
N ILE A 21 49.29 33.77 -0.51
CA ILE A 21 48.10 34.12 -1.31
C ILE A 21 47.72 32.96 -2.24
N CYS A 22 48.70 32.33 -2.88
CA CYS A 22 48.45 31.18 -3.75
C CYS A 22 47.91 29.98 -2.95
N ARG A 23 48.49 29.67 -1.77
CA ARG A 23 47.97 28.60 -0.89
C ARG A 23 46.55 28.87 -0.40
N THR A 24 46.21 30.12 -0.08
CA THR A 24 44.85 30.48 0.37
C THR A 24 43.84 30.48 -0.78
N ALA A 25 44.23 30.92 -1.97
CA ALA A 25 43.41 30.85 -3.19
C ALA A 25 43.10 29.40 -3.59
N VAL A 26 44.11 28.52 -3.60
CA VAL A 26 43.96 27.09 -3.91
C VAL A 26 43.05 26.39 -2.89
N ARG A 27 43.17 26.71 -1.60
CA ARG A 27 42.26 26.18 -0.56
C ARG A 27 40.82 26.65 -0.73
N ARG A 28 40.59 27.90 -1.15
CA ARG A 28 39.24 28.42 -1.44
C ARG A 28 38.64 27.76 -2.68
N LEU A 29 39.41 27.57 -3.75
CA LEU A 29 38.96 26.86 -4.95
C LEU A 29 38.59 25.40 -4.64
N ARG A 30 39.45 24.70 -3.87
CA ARG A 30 39.22 23.31 -3.48
C ARG A 30 37.97 23.13 -2.59
N ARG A 31 37.64 24.11 -1.75
CA ARG A 31 36.41 24.08 -0.95
C ARG A 31 35.16 24.30 -1.80
N ARG A 32 35.20 25.19 -2.79
CA ARG A 32 34.07 25.42 -3.73
C ARG A 32 33.77 24.19 -4.59
N THR A 33 34.78 23.54 -5.15
CA THR A 33 34.59 22.32 -5.96
C THR A 33 34.05 21.16 -5.11
N ARG A 34 34.52 21.00 -3.87
CA ARG A 34 34.02 19.96 -2.94
C ARG A 34 32.58 20.21 -2.48
N GLN A 35 32.18 21.47 -2.30
CA GLN A 35 30.79 21.82 -1.97
C GLN A 35 29.83 21.60 -3.16
N GLN A 36 30.29 21.87 -4.37
CA GLN A 36 29.49 21.64 -5.58
C GLN A 36 29.29 20.14 -5.83
N THR A 37 30.33 19.30 -5.73
CA THR A 37 30.19 17.85 -5.92
C THR A 37 29.30 17.20 -4.86
N LEU A 38 29.34 17.65 -3.60
CA LEU A 38 28.43 17.18 -2.56
C LEU A 38 26.97 17.55 -2.82
N ARG A 39 26.71 18.76 -3.34
CA ARG A 39 25.34 19.18 -3.74
C ARG A 39 24.80 18.34 -4.89
N PHE A 40 25.61 18.07 -5.92
CA PHE A 40 25.21 17.21 -7.03
C PHE A 40 24.96 15.76 -6.59
N SER A 41 25.78 15.22 -5.66
CA SER A 41 25.59 13.90 -5.07
C SER A 41 24.26 13.78 -4.29
N LEU A 42 23.90 14.80 -3.50
CA LEU A 42 22.63 14.83 -2.77
C LEU A 42 21.40 14.95 -3.70
N ILE A 43 21.49 15.73 -4.77
CA ILE A 43 20.42 15.84 -5.77
C ILE A 43 20.27 14.54 -6.57
N ALA A 44 21.40 13.89 -6.92
CA ALA A 44 21.38 12.61 -7.63
C ALA A 44 20.77 11.49 -6.77
N THR A 45 21.17 11.39 -5.50
CA THR A 45 20.64 10.35 -4.59
C THR A 45 19.15 10.54 -4.28
N THR A 46 18.67 11.77 -4.15
CA THR A 46 17.23 12.05 -3.97
C THR A 46 16.43 11.75 -5.24
N ARG A 47 16.91 12.11 -6.43
CA ARG A 47 16.28 11.73 -7.71
C ARG A 47 16.23 10.22 -7.90
N ILE A 48 17.32 9.49 -7.63
CA ILE A 48 17.37 8.03 -7.77
C ILE A 48 16.38 7.35 -6.82
N ARG A 49 16.25 7.83 -5.57
CA ARG A 49 15.24 7.31 -4.63
C ARG A 49 13.83 7.57 -5.12
N HIS A 50 13.55 8.79 -5.60
CA HIS A 50 12.24 9.16 -6.11
C HIS A 50 11.86 8.35 -7.35
N TRP A 51 12.83 8.11 -8.24
CA TRP A 51 12.65 7.29 -9.44
C TRP A 51 12.38 5.83 -9.09
N ARG A 52 13.10 5.26 -8.12
CA ARG A 52 12.85 3.90 -7.62
C ARG A 52 11.45 3.72 -7.05
N VAL A 53 10.98 4.66 -6.22
CA VAL A 53 9.63 4.62 -5.65
C VAL A 53 8.58 4.75 -6.74
N TRP A 54 8.78 5.64 -7.70
CA TRP A 54 7.88 5.80 -8.84
C TRP A 54 7.78 4.52 -9.68
N LEU A 55 8.91 3.87 -9.96
CA LEU A 55 8.96 2.60 -10.70
C LEU A 55 8.28 1.47 -9.92
N TYR A 56 8.50 1.40 -8.61
CA TYR A 56 7.86 0.41 -7.73
C TYR A 56 6.33 0.58 -7.71
N VAL A 57 5.85 1.83 -7.63
CA VAL A 57 4.41 2.14 -7.67
C VAL A 57 3.80 1.86 -9.05
N LYS A 58 4.53 2.12 -10.14
CA LYS A 58 4.03 1.86 -11.50
C LYS A 58 3.95 0.36 -11.78
N VAL A 59 4.95 -0.40 -11.37
CA VAL A 59 4.97 -1.87 -11.46
C VAL A 59 3.91 -2.51 -10.57
N SER A 60 3.69 -2.00 -9.35
CA SER A 60 2.63 -2.53 -8.48
C SER A 60 1.23 -2.26 -9.04
N LYS A 61 0.98 -1.08 -9.63
CA LYS A 61 -0.27 -0.78 -10.33
C LYS A 61 -0.47 -1.69 -11.55
N ALA A 62 0.56 -1.89 -12.38
CA ALA A 62 0.48 -2.79 -13.54
C ALA A 62 0.20 -4.24 -13.13
N ARG A 63 0.82 -4.71 -12.04
CA ARG A 63 0.55 -6.04 -11.48
C ARG A 63 -0.89 -6.15 -11.00
N LEU A 64 -1.44 -5.14 -10.34
CA LEU A 64 -2.86 -5.12 -9.93
C LEU A 64 -3.82 -5.16 -11.14
N PHE A 65 -3.51 -4.44 -12.22
CA PHE A 65 -4.27 -4.53 -13.48
C PHE A 65 -4.17 -5.90 -14.12
N ALA A 66 -3.00 -6.54 -14.13
CA ALA A 66 -2.84 -7.90 -14.64
C ALA A 66 -3.65 -8.92 -13.81
N TRP A 67 -3.65 -8.78 -12.48
CA TRP A 67 -4.46 -9.62 -11.59
C TRP A 67 -5.97 -9.40 -11.74
N ALA A 68 -6.41 -8.22 -12.16
CA ALA A 68 -7.81 -7.95 -12.48
C ALA A 68 -8.21 -8.44 -13.88
N LEU A 69 -7.28 -8.37 -14.85
CA LEU A 69 -7.51 -8.79 -16.24
C LEU A 69 -7.68 -10.29 -16.40
N VAL A 70 -6.89 -11.08 -15.67
CA VAL A 70 -6.96 -12.55 -15.72
C VAL A 70 -8.36 -13.10 -15.39
N PRO A 71 -9.00 -12.74 -14.26
CA PRO A 71 -10.34 -13.21 -13.96
C PRO A 71 -11.38 -12.64 -14.93
N THR A 72 -11.26 -11.40 -15.42
CA THR A 72 -12.20 -10.87 -16.44
C THR A 72 -12.09 -11.61 -17.77
N LEU A 73 -10.88 -11.94 -18.22
CA LEU A 73 -10.67 -12.73 -19.45
C LEU A 73 -11.17 -14.17 -19.28
N LEU A 74 -10.97 -14.75 -18.10
CA LEU A 74 -11.51 -16.08 -17.77
C LEU A 74 -13.04 -16.08 -17.79
N VAL A 75 -13.69 -15.09 -17.17
CA VAL A 75 -15.16 -14.95 -17.18
C VAL A 75 -15.68 -14.72 -18.60
N LEU A 76 -15.00 -13.89 -19.41
CA LEU A 76 -15.37 -13.68 -20.82
C LEU A 76 -15.19 -14.94 -21.67
N ALA A 77 -14.12 -15.70 -21.46
CA ALA A 77 -13.88 -16.96 -22.17
C ALA A 77 -14.92 -18.03 -21.80
N ILE A 78 -15.23 -18.17 -20.50
CA ILE A 78 -16.27 -19.09 -20.01
C ILE A 78 -17.66 -18.63 -20.49
N GLY A 79 -17.96 -17.34 -20.42
CA GLY A 79 -19.21 -16.78 -20.94
C GLY A 79 -19.36 -17.00 -22.45
N GLY A 80 -18.28 -16.85 -23.21
CA GLY A 80 -18.25 -17.08 -24.65
C GLY A 80 -18.48 -18.55 -25.03
N THR A 81 -17.88 -19.50 -24.31
CA THR A 81 -18.09 -20.94 -24.56
C THR A 81 -19.50 -21.39 -24.16
N VAL A 82 -20.04 -20.87 -23.06
CA VAL A 82 -21.42 -21.13 -22.63
C VAL A 82 -22.42 -20.55 -23.64
N PHE A 83 -22.19 -19.34 -24.16
CA PHE A 83 -23.06 -18.72 -25.16
C PHE A 83 -23.07 -19.52 -26.47
N ARG A 84 -21.89 -19.96 -26.94
CA ARG A 84 -21.75 -20.71 -28.19
C ARG A 84 -22.44 -22.09 -28.14
N HIS A 85 -22.44 -22.74 -26.98
CA HIS A 85 -23.02 -24.07 -26.79
C HIS A 85 -24.33 -24.06 -25.99
N ARG A 86 -25.02 -22.92 -25.91
CA ARG A 86 -26.16 -22.70 -25.00
C ARG A 86 -27.22 -23.80 -25.06
N PHE A 87 -27.51 -24.32 -26.25
CA PHE A 87 -28.55 -25.32 -26.46
C PHE A 87 -28.15 -26.70 -25.89
N GLN A 88 -26.89 -27.09 -26.02
CA GLN A 88 -26.34 -28.31 -25.43
C GLN A 88 -26.26 -28.20 -23.90
N TRP A 89 -25.93 -27.01 -23.38
CA TRP A 89 -25.93 -26.78 -21.95
C TRP A 89 -27.34 -26.79 -21.35
N GLN A 90 -28.37 -26.29 -22.08
CA GLN A 90 -29.77 -26.36 -21.66
C GLN A 90 -30.21 -27.80 -21.40
N THR A 91 -30.03 -28.66 -22.39
CA THR A 91 -30.42 -30.08 -22.28
C THR A 91 -29.61 -30.83 -21.22
N ALA A 92 -28.31 -30.56 -21.10
CA ALA A 92 -27.47 -31.13 -20.04
C ALA A 92 -27.92 -30.68 -18.64
N SER A 93 -28.27 -29.41 -18.47
CA SER A 93 -28.73 -28.89 -17.17
C SER A 93 -30.10 -29.41 -16.77
N GLU A 94 -31.02 -29.58 -17.72
CA GLU A 94 -32.36 -30.14 -17.47
C GLU A 94 -32.28 -31.63 -17.13
N THR A 95 -31.39 -32.39 -17.78
CA THR A 95 -31.16 -33.79 -17.41
C THR A 95 -30.53 -33.92 -16.02
N LEU A 96 -29.61 -33.02 -15.63
CA LEU A 96 -29.06 -32.96 -14.27
C LEU A 96 -30.08 -32.50 -13.23
N ALA A 97 -31.00 -31.60 -13.59
CA ALA A 97 -32.12 -31.17 -12.75
C ALA A 97 -33.08 -32.33 -12.48
N ASN A 98 -33.47 -33.06 -13.53
CA ASN A 98 -34.38 -34.20 -13.43
C ASN A 98 -33.81 -35.35 -12.59
N LYS A 99 -32.48 -35.52 -12.59
CA LYS A 99 -31.78 -36.48 -11.72
C LYS A 99 -31.60 -36.00 -10.27
N GLY A 100 -32.03 -34.78 -9.93
CA GLY A 100 -31.89 -34.20 -8.59
C GLY A 100 -30.45 -33.78 -8.22
N ILE A 101 -29.48 -33.94 -9.13
CA ILE A 101 -28.06 -33.65 -8.89
C ILE A 101 -27.84 -32.15 -8.70
N LEU A 102 -28.55 -31.30 -9.44
CA LEU A 102 -28.44 -29.84 -9.28
C LEU A 102 -28.89 -29.38 -7.89
N SER A 103 -29.96 -29.97 -7.35
CA SER A 103 -30.44 -29.66 -6.00
C SER A 103 -29.43 -30.09 -4.94
N GLN A 104 -28.80 -31.26 -5.10
CA GLN A 104 -27.72 -31.71 -4.21
C GLN A 104 -26.49 -30.79 -4.29
N LEU A 105 -26.13 -30.33 -5.48
CA LEU A 105 -25.03 -29.39 -5.69
C LEU A 105 -25.34 -28.04 -5.03
N GLU A 106 -26.56 -27.50 -5.18
CA GLU A 106 -26.99 -26.26 -4.51
C GLU A 106 -26.87 -26.37 -2.99
N ILE A 107 -27.31 -27.50 -2.41
CA ILE A 107 -27.19 -27.76 -0.97
C ILE A 107 -25.71 -27.84 -0.55
N ALA A 108 -24.88 -28.57 -1.30
CA ALA A 108 -23.45 -28.72 -1.02
C ALA A 108 -22.72 -27.36 -1.12
N VAL A 109 -23.07 -26.54 -2.11
CA VAL A 109 -22.52 -25.19 -2.26
C VAL A 109 -22.98 -24.29 -1.12
N GLY A 110 -24.25 -24.36 -0.72
CA GLY A 110 -24.77 -23.65 0.45
C GLY A 110 -24.02 -24.02 1.75
N ALA A 111 -23.79 -25.32 1.98
CA ALA A 111 -23.01 -25.80 3.10
C ALA A 111 -21.55 -25.32 3.04
N ALA A 112 -20.92 -25.36 1.86
CA ALA A 112 -19.58 -24.83 1.67
C ALA A 112 -19.50 -23.32 1.95
N MET A 113 -20.52 -22.55 1.56
CA MET A 113 -20.59 -21.11 1.85
C MET A 113 -20.67 -20.83 3.34
N LEU A 114 -21.45 -21.60 4.11
CA LEU A 114 -21.46 -21.50 5.57
C LEU A 114 -20.07 -21.77 6.15
N GLY A 115 -19.35 -22.77 5.62
CA GLY A 115 -17.97 -23.06 6.00
C GLY A 115 -17.02 -21.88 5.71
N VAL A 116 -17.11 -21.30 4.50
CA VAL A 116 -16.29 -20.14 4.10
C VAL A 116 -16.57 -18.93 5.00
N ILE A 117 -17.85 -18.65 5.31
CA ILE A 117 -18.24 -17.57 6.23
C ILE A 117 -17.64 -17.83 7.61
N GLY A 118 -17.71 -19.07 8.11
CA GLY A 118 -17.09 -19.46 9.38
C GLY A 118 -15.57 -19.26 9.40
N ILE A 119 -14.87 -19.61 8.33
CA ILE A 119 -13.43 -19.38 8.19
C ILE A 119 -13.11 -17.88 8.21
N VAL A 120 -13.82 -17.07 7.44
CA VAL A 120 -13.64 -15.61 7.37
C VAL A 120 -13.89 -14.98 8.74
N PHE A 121 -14.95 -15.41 9.42
CA PHE A 121 -15.29 -14.96 10.76
C PHE A 121 -14.22 -15.31 11.80
N SER A 122 -13.74 -16.55 11.81
CA SER A 122 -12.65 -17.00 12.69
C SER A 122 -11.36 -16.22 12.44
N LEU A 123 -10.99 -16.00 11.17
CA LEU A 123 -9.81 -15.17 10.84
C LEU A 123 -9.97 -13.72 11.29
N SER A 124 -11.18 -13.15 11.17
CA SER A 124 -11.47 -11.80 11.66
C SER A 124 -11.23 -11.72 13.17
N ILE A 125 -11.82 -12.64 13.94
CA ILE A 125 -11.63 -12.71 15.40
C ILE A 125 -10.15 -12.84 15.76
N PHE A 126 -9.44 -13.78 15.12
CA PHE A 126 -8.03 -14.01 15.38
C PHE A 126 -7.18 -12.76 15.15
N SER A 127 -7.40 -12.05 14.04
CA SER A 127 -6.67 -10.81 13.75
C SER A 127 -7.01 -9.69 14.75
N ILE A 128 -8.25 -9.60 15.23
CA ILE A 128 -8.64 -8.65 16.29
C ILE A 128 -7.94 -8.99 17.60
N GLN A 129 -7.88 -10.28 17.97
CA GLN A 129 -7.19 -10.74 19.18
C GLN A 129 -5.71 -10.39 19.12
N GLN A 130 -5.01 -10.70 18.04
CA GLN A 130 -3.59 -10.35 17.88
C GLN A 130 -3.33 -8.84 17.95
N VAL A 131 -4.25 -8.02 17.44
CA VAL A 131 -4.14 -6.55 17.50
C VAL A 131 -4.41 -6.06 18.93
N SER A 132 -5.36 -6.67 19.66
CA SER A 132 -5.66 -6.34 21.05
C SER A 132 -4.52 -6.69 22.00
N GLU A 133 -3.87 -7.85 21.81
CA GLU A 133 -2.70 -8.29 22.59
C GLU A 133 -1.50 -7.34 22.41
N ARG A 134 -1.38 -6.71 21.24
CA ARG A 134 -0.35 -5.70 20.93
C ARG A 134 -0.71 -4.29 21.45
N GLY A 135 -1.79 -4.14 22.21
CA GLY A 135 -2.00 -3.02 23.14
C GLY A 135 -2.31 -1.64 22.56
N THR A 136 -2.67 -1.51 21.28
CA THR A 136 -3.05 -0.20 20.69
C THR A 136 -4.52 -0.16 20.29
N THR A 137 -5.39 0.40 21.15
CA THR A 137 -6.82 0.63 20.87
C THR A 137 -7.07 1.37 19.55
N LEU A 138 -6.11 2.19 19.13
CA LEU A 138 -6.12 2.96 17.88
C LEU A 138 -5.96 2.10 16.62
N THR A 139 -5.22 0.98 16.69
CA THR A 139 -5.08 0.05 15.55
C THR A 139 -6.32 -0.82 15.42
N LEU A 140 -6.94 -1.20 16.53
CA LEU A 140 -8.23 -1.91 16.58
C LEU A 140 -9.36 -1.11 15.89
N ARG A 141 -9.44 0.20 16.17
CA ARG A 141 -10.43 1.10 15.53
C ARG A 141 -10.23 1.23 14.02
N GLU A 142 -8.98 1.17 13.58
CA GLU A 142 -8.64 1.19 12.15
C GLU A 142 -8.95 -0.14 11.45
N TYR A 143 -8.79 -1.25 12.16
CA TYR A 143 -9.19 -2.56 11.68
C TYR A 143 -10.71 -2.64 11.54
N ALA A 144 -11.47 -2.25 12.57
CA ALA A 144 -12.94 -2.25 12.55
C ALA A 144 -13.55 -1.31 11.50
N ARG A 145 -12.82 -0.26 11.08
CA ARG A 145 -13.25 0.68 10.05
C ARG A 145 -12.66 0.40 8.66
N ASP A 146 -12.02 -0.75 8.46
CA ASP A 146 -11.51 -1.08 7.12
C ASP A 146 -12.69 -1.46 6.22
N TRP A 147 -12.91 -0.63 5.20
CA TRP A 147 -14.00 -0.79 4.24
C TRP A 147 -13.88 -2.10 3.45
N VAL A 148 -12.66 -2.63 3.27
CA VAL A 148 -12.43 -3.89 2.55
C VAL A 148 -13.11 -5.05 3.26
N PHE A 149 -12.99 -5.14 4.59
CA PHE A 149 -13.64 -6.20 5.37
C PHE A 149 -15.16 -6.06 5.32
N GLN A 150 -15.68 -4.83 5.44
CA GLN A 150 -17.12 -4.58 5.30
C GLN A 150 -17.65 -5.03 3.95
N VAL A 151 -16.95 -4.69 2.86
CA VAL A 151 -17.33 -5.13 1.50
C VAL A 151 -17.31 -6.65 1.39
N VAL A 152 -16.27 -7.32 1.89
CA VAL A 152 -16.18 -8.80 1.88
C VAL A 152 -17.40 -9.41 2.59
N TYR A 153 -17.73 -8.96 3.80
CA TYR A 153 -18.89 -9.45 4.53
C TYR A 153 -20.21 -9.20 3.80
N TRP A 154 -20.40 -7.98 3.26
CA TRP A 154 -21.58 -7.65 2.47
C TRP A 154 -21.72 -8.52 1.22
N THR A 155 -20.62 -8.76 0.50
CA THR A 155 -20.64 -9.62 -0.69
C THR A 155 -20.93 -11.08 -0.37
N LEU A 156 -20.37 -11.62 0.72
CA LEU A 156 -20.67 -12.97 1.19
C LEU A 156 -22.13 -13.11 1.62
N ALA A 157 -22.67 -12.13 2.35
CA ALA A 157 -24.07 -12.11 2.74
C ALA A 157 -24.99 -12.03 1.51
N LEU A 158 -24.62 -11.24 0.50
CA LEU A 158 -25.36 -11.13 -0.75
C LEU A 158 -25.33 -12.46 -1.52
N PHE A 159 -24.19 -13.13 -1.60
CA PHE A 159 -24.08 -14.45 -2.21
C PHE A 159 -24.89 -15.52 -1.48
N ALA A 160 -24.85 -15.54 -0.16
CA ALA A 160 -25.69 -16.46 0.63
C ALA A 160 -27.18 -16.19 0.40
N SER A 161 -27.59 -14.91 0.38
CA SER A 161 -28.97 -14.50 0.11
C SER A 161 -29.42 -14.89 -1.30
N LEU A 162 -28.56 -14.70 -2.31
CA LEU A 162 -28.83 -15.11 -3.69
C LEU A 162 -28.94 -16.62 -3.83
N ALA A 163 -28.06 -17.39 -3.18
CA ALA A 163 -28.13 -18.86 -3.18
C ALA A 163 -29.45 -19.34 -2.55
N MET A 164 -29.86 -18.75 -1.43
CA MET A 164 -31.12 -19.07 -0.76
C MET A 164 -32.33 -18.70 -1.63
N LEU A 165 -32.32 -17.52 -2.26
CA LEU A 165 -33.39 -17.07 -3.14
C LEU A 165 -33.51 -17.95 -4.39
N SER A 166 -32.38 -18.39 -4.95
CA SER A 166 -32.31 -19.34 -6.07
C SER A 166 -32.91 -20.69 -5.70
N SER A 167 -32.60 -21.21 -4.51
CA SER A 167 -33.12 -22.49 -4.03
C SER A 167 -34.65 -22.48 -3.87
N LEU A 168 -35.23 -21.35 -3.44
CA LEU A 168 -36.67 -21.19 -3.25
C LEU A 168 -37.46 -21.08 -4.57
N ARG A 169 -36.84 -20.58 -5.65
CA ARG A 169 -37.52 -20.39 -6.94
C ARG A 169 -37.60 -21.69 -7.74
N LYS A 170 -38.68 -22.46 -7.58
CA LYS A 170 -38.92 -23.75 -8.27
C LYS A 170 -39.02 -23.71 -9.80
N ASN A 171 -39.29 -22.56 -10.41
CA ASN A 171 -39.67 -22.46 -11.83
C ASN A 171 -38.55 -21.94 -12.77
N GLU A 172 -37.31 -21.82 -12.31
CA GLU A 172 -36.21 -21.31 -13.14
C GLU A 172 -35.52 -22.41 -13.95
N SER A 173 -34.96 -22.04 -15.10
CA SER A 173 -34.24 -22.97 -15.97
C SER A 173 -33.03 -23.58 -15.27
N GLY A 174 -32.79 -24.88 -15.48
CA GLY A 174 -31.67 -25.60 -14.86
C GLY A 174 -30.31 -24.94 -15.14
N LEU A 175 -30.17 -24.29 -16.29
CA LEU A 175 -28.98 -23.51 -16.63
C LEU A 175 -28.75 -22.30 -15.76
N PHE A 176 -29.82 -21.55 -15.47
CA PHE A 176 -29.69 -20.34 -14.68
C PHE A 176 -29.21 -20.71 -13.27
N ARG A 177 -29.81 -21.75 -12.67
CA ARG A 177 -29.40 -22.30 -11.38
C ARG A 177 -27.96 -22.78 -11.37
N ALA A 178 -27.55 -23.56 -12.37
CA ALA A 178 -26.16 -24.03 -12.49
C ALA A 178 -25.16 -22.88 -12.63
N CYS A 179 -25.44 -21.93 -13.53
CA CYS A 179 -24.58 -20.76 -13.74
C CYS A 179 -24.46 -19.91 -12.47
N LEU A 180 -25.57 -19.71 -11.77
CA LEU A 180 -25.61 -18.97 -10.52
C LEU A 180 -24.82 -19.67 -9.41
N THR A 181 -24.95 -20.99 -9.24
CA THR A 181 -24.17 -21.76 -8.24
C THR A 181 -22.68 -21.72 -8.52
N PHE A 182 -22.25 -21.97 -9.77
CA PHE A 182 -20.85 -21.87 -10.13
C PHE A 182 -20.31 -20.43 -10.02
N GLY A 183 -21.13 -19.44 -10.36
CA GLY A 183 -20.79 -18.02 -10.20
C GLY A 183 -20.55 -17.64 -8.73
N ILE A 184 -21.43 -18.09 -7.83
CA ILE A 184 -21.27 -17.89 -6.38
C ILE A 184 -20.02 -18.61 -5.87
N LEU A 185 -19.80 -19.86 -6.26
CA LEU A 185 -18.63 -20.64 -5.85
C LEU A 185 -17.32 -19.97 -6.33
N GLY A 186 -17.22 -19.59 -7.59
CA GLY A 186 -16.06 -18.88 -8.14
C GLY A 186 -15.84 -17.51 -7.49
N GLY A 187 -16.92 -16.74 -7.32
CA GLY A 187 -16.88 -15.42 -6.68
C GLY A 187 -16.41 -15.50 -5.22
N SER A 188 -16.93 -16.45 -4.45
CA SER A 188 -16.58 -16.65 -3.04
C SER A 188 -15.08 -16.97 -2.87
N PHE A 189 -14.51 -17.80 -3.74
CA PHE A 189 -13.08 -18.13 -3.72
C PHE A 189 -12.20 -16.90 -3.99
N LEU A 190 -12.65 -16.05 -4.92
CA LEU A 190 -11.94 -14.82 -5.30
C LEU A 190 -12.00 -13.79 -4.15
N ILE A 191 -13.15 -13.65 -3.51
CA ILE A 191 -13.33 -12.83 -2.30
C ILE A 191 -12.45 -13.33 -1.16
N LEU A 192 -12.42 -14.65 -0.92
CA LEU A 192 -11.61 -15.25 0.13
C LEU A 192 -10.12 -14.97 -0.08
N LYS A 193 -9.64 -15.05 -1.33
CA LYS A 193 -8.26 -14.68 -1.68
C LYS A 193 -7.96 -13.21 -1.37
N VAL A 194 -8.86 -12.30 -1.73
CA VAL A 194 -8.72 -10.86 -1.43
C VAL A 194 -8.68 -10.62 0.09
N TYR A 195 -9.57 -11.29 0.81
CA TYR A 195 -9.63 -11.23 2.27
C TYR A 195 -8.33 -11.75 2.91
N PHE A 196 -7.80 -12.87 2.44
CA PHE A 196 -6.56 -13.45 2.96
C PHE A 196 -5.34 -12.56 2.72
N ASP A 197 -5.18 -12.04 1.49
CA ASP A 197 -4.08 -11.12 1.16
C ASP A 197 -4.14 -9.84 1.99
N ARG A 198 -5.36 -9.33 2.25
CA ARG A 198 -5.55 -8.16 3.12
C ARG A 198 -5.22 -8.48 4.57
N THR A 199 -5.65 -9.63 5.08
CA THR A 199 -5.40 -10.05 6.46
C THR A 199 -3.90 -10.29 6.71
N MET A 200 -3.20 -10.93 5.76
CA MET A 200 -1.75 -11.14 5.85
C MET A 200 -0.95 -9.85 5.92
N LYS A 201 -1.39 -8.79 5.22
CA LYS A 201 -0.77 -7.45 5.34
C LYS A 201 -0.90 -6.83 6.74
N PHE A 202 -1.93 -7.20 7.49
CA PHE A 202 -2.09 -6.77 8.88
C PHE A 202 -1.29 -7.61 9.87
N LEU A 203 -1.07 -8.89 9.56
CA LEU A 203 -0.16 -9.75 10.32
C LEU A 203 1.31 -9.29 10.22
N ASP A 204 1.71 -8.70 9.09
CA ASP A 204 3.09 -8.27 8.84
C ASP A 204 3.51 -7.08 9.77
N PRO A 205 4.43 -7.32 10.72
CA PRO A 205 4.83 -6.31 11.70
C PRO A 205 5.50 -5.08 11.06
N HIS A 206 6.14 -5.24 9.89
CA HIS A 206 6.79 -4.12 9.20
C HIS A 206 5.79 -3.04 8.75
N PHE A 207 4.60 -3.44 8.33
CA PHE A 207 3.58 -2.49 7.90
C PHE A 207 3.04 -1.66 9.07
N THR A 208 2.88 -2.30 10.22
CA THR A 208 2.44 -1.65 11.46
C THR A 208 3.49 -0.66 11.97
N ILE A 209 4.76 -1.08 12.03
CA ILE A 209 5.87 -0.22 12.49
C ILE A 209 6.07 0.98 11.56
N ALA A 210 6.06 0.77 10.23
CA ALA A 210 6.21 1.86 9.27
C ALA A 210 5.07 2.89 9.37
N LYS A 211 3.84 2.42 9.59
CA LYS A 211 2.67 3.29 9.72
C LYS A 211 2.68 4.08 11.03
N VAL A 212 3.08 3.46 12.14
CA VAL A 212 3.27 4.13 13.44
C VAL A 212 4.39 5.16 13.36
N ALA A 213 5.54 4.82 12.77
CA ALA A 213 6.65 5.75 12.58
C ALA A 213 6.25 6.98 11.75
N LYS A 214 5.50 6.78 10.66
CA LYS A 214 5.02 7.88 9.81
C LYS A 214 4.02 8.80 10.51
N ARG A 215 3.25 8.27 11.47
CA ARG A 215 2.36 9.09 12.32
C ARG A 215 3.11 9.84 13.40
N ALA A 216 4.05 9.17 14.07
CA ALA A 216 4.94 9.81 15.03
C ALA A 216 5.64 11.00 14.37
N GLU A 217 6.14 10.84 13.14
CA GLU A 217 6.74 11.94 12.37
C GLU A 217 5.75 13.10 12.10
N LYS A 218 4.50 12.79 11.75
CA LYS A 218 3.44 13.80 11.53
C LYS A 218 3.09 14.55 12.81
N GLN A 219 2.93 13.84 13.93
CA GLN A 219 2.64 14.44 15.23
C GLN A 219 3.82 15.28 15.72
N LEU A 220 5.06 14.81 15.55
CA LEU A 220 6.25 15.58 15.89
C LEU A 220 6.30 16.90 15.11
N LYS A 221 5.99 16.86 13.80
CA LYS A 221 5.88 18.08 12.98
C LYS A 221 4.78 19.03 13.44
N GLN A 222 3.67 18.53 13.96
CA GLN A 222 2.61 19.38 14.53
C GLN A 222 3.05 20.03 15.83
N ILE A 223 3.69 19.27 16.72
CA ILE A 223 4.21 19.78 18.00
C ILE A 223 5.29 20.84 17.74
N GLN A 224 6.23 20.60 16.83
CA GLN A 224 7.26 21.57 16.46
C GLN A 224 6.67 22.88 15.91
N ARG A 225 5.58 22.82 15.12
CA ARG A 225 4.89 24.03 14.66
C ARG A 225 4.23 24.77 15.81
N LEU A 226 3.58 24.04 16.72
CA LEU A 226 2.95 24.64 17.90
C LEU A 226 3.98 25.31 18.80
N GLU A 227 5.12 24.66 19.02
CA GLU A 227 6.23 25.20 19.79
C GLU A 227 6.78 26.49 19.17
N HIS A 228 6.92 26.53 17.84
CA HIS A 228 7.32 27.73 17.12
C HIS A 228 6.33 28.88 17.29
N VAL A 229 5.02 28.59 17.22
CA VAL A 229 3.96 29.58 17.43
C VAL A 229 4.02 30.12 18.88
N VAL A 230 4.08 29.23 19.87
CA VAL A 230 4.16 29.61 21.29
C VAL A 230 5.42 30.44 21.58
N GLN A 231 6.58 30.07 21.03
CA GLN A 231 7.80 30.87 21.19
C GLN A 231 7.69 32.25 20.54
N SER A 232 6.99 32.37 19.41
CA SER A 232 6.75 33.67 18.75
C SER A 232 5.82 34.56 19.60
N GLU A 233 4.79 33.98 20.20
CA GLU A 233 3.86 34.64 21.11
C GLU A 233 4.59 35.19 22.36
N ILE A 234 5.46 34.36 22.98
CA ILE A 234 6.25 34.75 24.16
C ILE A 234 7.22 35.89 23.83
N ARG A 235 7.85 35.90 22.64
CA ARG A 235 8.71 37.02 22.20
C ARG A 235 7.90 38.30 22.02
N HIS A 236 6.70 38.21 21.44
CA HIS A 236 5.81 39.37 21.28
C HIS A 236 5.33 39.92 22.64
N GLN A 237 5.02 39.06 23.62
CA GLN A 237 4.67 39.53 24.95
C GLN A 237 5.84 40.20 25.68
N ARG A 238 7.07 39.68 25.53
CA ARG A 238 8.27 40.32 26.11
C ARG A 238 8.59 41.67 25.49
N SER A 239 8.33 41.87 24.19
CA SER A 239 8.53 43.18 23.56
C SER A 239 7.46 44.20 23.97
N ARG A 240 6.22 43.75 24.21
CA ARG A 240 5.14 44.60 24.76
C ARG A 240 5.40 45.06 26.19
N ARG A 241 5.97 44.22 27.06
CA ARG A 241 6.29 44.59 28.46
C ARG A 241 7.49 45.54 28.61
N ARG A 242 8.24 45.81 27.54
CA ARG A 242 9.40 46.73 27.55
C ARG A 242 9.08 48.12 26.99
N ARG A 243 7.85 48.35 26.55
CA ARG A 243 7.30 49.66 26.21
C ARG A 243 6.40 50.11 27.36
#